data_AF-A0A2C9KR77-F1
#
_entry.id   AF-A0A2C9KR77-F1
#
_cell.length_a   1.000
_cell.length_b   1.000
_cell.length_c   1.000
_cell.angle_alpha   90.00
_cell.angle_beta   90.00
_cell.angle_gamma   90.00
#
_symmetry.space_group_name_H-M   'P 1'
#
loop_
_entity.id
_entity.type
_entity.pdbx_description
1 polymer ?
#
loop_
_entity_poly.entity_id
_entity_poly.type
_entity_poly.pdbx_seq_one_letter_code
_entity_poly.pdbx_strand_id
1 'polypeptide(L)'
;REKRELEEYLALKESFAVEEEGFDQLEEEESHNLMREFAEYIKKSKVVNMDELAAHFGLKSDEAISRLQYFLENGILEGVMDDRGKFICITDEELNAVAKFINQRGRVTIQELAEYSNRLICLEGSA
;
A
#
# COMPACT_ATOMS: atom_id res chain seq x y z
N ARG A 1 8.21 -20.38 -58.16
CA ARG A 1 7.16 -20.64 -57.16
C ARG A 1 7.69 -20.25 -55.77
N GLU A 2 8.90 -20.71 -55.42
CA GLU A 2 9.65 -20.35 -54.21
C GLU A 2 9.74 -18.84 -53.89
N LYS A 3 9.91 -17.98 -54.90
CA LYS A 3 10.04 -16.53 -54.68
C LYS A 3 8.74 -15.86 -54.18
N ARG A 4 7.57 -16.35 -54.61
CA ARG A 4 6.27 -15.85 -54.14
C ARG A 4 5.96 -16.38 -52.75
N GLU A 5 6.30 -17.64 -52.49
CA GLU A 5 6.12 -18.26 -51.16
C GLU A 5 6.98 -17.56 -50.09
N LEU A 6 8.19 -17.09 -50.46
CA LEU A 6 9.03 -16.31 -49.56
C LEU A 6 8.46 -14.92 -49.28
N GLU A 7 7.89 -14.24 -50.29
CA GLU A 7 7.22 -12.94 -50.11
C GLU A 7 5.97 -13.08 -49.24
N GLU A 8 5.16 -14.11 -49.46
CA GLU A 8 3.99 -14.41 -48.63
C GLU A 8 4.38 -14.78 -47.19
N TYR A 9 5.46 -15.54 -47.00
CA TYR A 9 5.99 -15.86 -45.67
C TYR A 9 6.54 -14.63 -44.94
N LEU A 10 7.23 -13.72 -45.65
CA LEU A 10 7.75 -12.48 -45.07
C LEU A 10 6.62 -11.51 -44.70
N ALA A 11 5.62 -11.35 -45.57
CA ALA A 11 4.45 -10.52 -45.30
C ALA A 11 3.63 -11.06 -44.11
N LEU A 12 3.48 -12.39 -44.02
CA LEU A 12 2.82 -13.02 -42.88
C LEU A 12 3.64 -12.76 -41.59
N LYS A 13 4.96 -12.95 -41.62
CA LYS A 13 5.84 -12.67 -40.47
C LYS A 13 5.80 -11.20 -40.02
N GLU A 14 5.71 -10.26 -40.96
CA GLU A 14 5.58 -8.84 -40.68
C GLU A 14 4.20 -8.50 -40.08
N SER A 15 3.13 -9.17 -40.52
CA SER A 15 1.80 -9.04 -39.90
C SER A 15 1.67 -9.70 -38.52
N PHE A 16 2.55 -10.66 -38.20
CA PHE A 16 2.67 -11.29 -36.88
C PHE A 16 3.66 -10.55 -35.96
N ALA A 17 4.42 -9.57 -36.46
CA ALA A 17 5.09 -8.59 -35.63
C ALA A 17 4.01 -7.66 -35.08
N VAL A 18 3.39 -8.15 -34.00
CA VAL A 18 2.40 -7.49 -33.17
C VAL A 18 2.79 -6.01 -33.01
N GLU A 19 1.84 -5.13 -33.33
CA GLU A 19 1.87 -3.72 -32.97
C GLU A 19 2.07 -3.61 -31.45
N GLU A 20 3.34 -3.50 -31.05
CA GLU A 20 3.79 -3.37 -29.67
C GLU A 20 3.80 -1.88 -29.35
N GLU A 21 2.62 -1.29 -29.12
CA GLU A 21 2.49 0.01 -28.44
C GLU A 21 1.01 0.30 -28.15
N GLY A 22 0.59 0.05 -26.90
CA GLY A 22 -0.79 0.35 -26.46
C GLY A 22 -1.27 -0.40 -25.22
N PHE A 23 -0.47 -1.33 -24.67
CA PHE A 23 -0.85 -2.14 -23.51
C PHE A 23 -0.27 -1.62 -22.18
N ASP A 24 0.92 -1.02 -22.18
CA ASP A 24 1.61 -0.59 -20.96
C ASP A 24 0.89 0.52 -20.18
N GLN A 25 0.29 1.49 -20.88
CA GLN A 25 -0.22 2.69 -20.22
C GLN A 25 -1.50 2.43 -19.41
N LEU A 26 -2.32 1.46 -19.84
CA LEU A 26 -3.52 1.05 -19.11
C LEU A 26 -3.18 0.18 -17.90
N GLU A 27 -2.21 -0.74 -18.02
CA GLU A 27 -1.76 -1.58 -16.91
C GLU A 27 -1.03 -0.76 -15.82
N GLU A 28 -0.22 0.23 -16.21
CA GLU A 28 0.42 1.14 -15.26
C GLU A 28 -0.60 1.97 -14.47
N GLU A 29 -1.62 2.53 -15.14
CA GLU A 29 -2.68 3.30 -14.49
C GLU A 29 -3.52 2.45 -13.52
N GLU A 30 -3.87 1.22 -13.90
CA GLU A 30 -4.58 0.29 -13.01
C GLU A 30 -3.74 -0.09 -11.79
N SER A 31 -2.45 -0.36 -11.97
CA SER A 31 -1.52 -0.65 -10.88
C SER A 31 -1.38 0.52 -9.90
N HIS A 32 -1.27 1.75 -10.41
CA HIS A 32 -1.23 2.95 -9.59
C HIS A 32 -2.52 3.19 -8.80
N ASN A 33 -3.68 2.92 -9.41
CA ASN A 33 -4.96 3.02 -8.71
C ASN A 33 -5.05 1.99 -7.58
N LEU A 34 -4.64 0.74 -7.82
CA LEU A 34 -4.66 -0.31 -6.80
C LEU A 34 -3.75 0.02 -5.61
N MET A 35 -2.56 0.58 -5.85
CA MET A 35 -1.67 1.04 -4.78
C MET A 35 -2.31 2.16 -3.93
N ARG A 36 -2.99 3.10 -4.59
CA ARG A 36 -3.68 4.19 -3.89
C ARG A 36 -4.84 3.65 -3.04
N GLU A 37 -5.66 2.77 -3.60
CA GLU A 37 -6.77 2.14 -2.88
C GLU A 37 -6.30 1.33 -1.68
N PHE A 38 -5.17 0.62 -1.82
CA PHE A 38 -4.56 -0.12 -0.72
C PHE A 38 -4.18 0.78 0.46
N ALA A 39 -3.48 1.90 0.19
CA ALA A 39 -3.10 2.84 1.23
C ALA A 39 -4.32 3.53 1.86
N GLU A 40 -5.29 3.93 1.06
CA GLU A 40 -6.53 4.55 1.53
C GLU A 40 -7.37 3.61 2.40
N TYR A 41 -7.47 2.33 2.01
CA TYR A 41 -8.13 1.32 2.81
C TYR A 41 -7.52 1.21 4.21
N ILE A 42 -6.18 1.13 4.29
CA ILE A 42 -5.48 1.05 5.58
C ILE A 42 -5.72 2.30 6.44
N LYS A 43 -5.65 3.50 5.84
CA LYS A 43 -5.90 4.77 6.54
C LYS A 43 -7.32 4.82 7.11
N LYS A 44 -8.32 4.37 6.34
CA LYS A 44 -9.73 4.38 6.77
C LYS A 44 -10.02 3.33 7.83
N SER A 45 -9.56 2.10 7.63
CA SER A 45 -9.81 0.98 8.55
C SER A 45 -9.12 1.16 9.89
N LYS A 46 -8.01 1.93 9.92
CA LYS A 46 -7.19 2.26 11.10
C LYS A 46 -6.44 1.08 11.71
N VAL A 47 -7.15 -0.01 11.99
CA VAL A 47 -6.61 -1.29 12.45
C VAL A 47 -6.90 -2.34 11.40
N VAL A 48 -5.86 -3.00 10.92
CA VAL A 48 -5.96 -3.95 9.81
C VAL A 48 -5.24 -5.26 10.16
N ASN A 49 -5.89 -6.40 9.94
CA ASN A 49 -5.22 -7.70 9.97
C ASN A 49 -4.57 -7.96 8.60
N MET A 50 -3.30 -8.38 8.59
CA MET A 50 -2.56 -8.55 7.33
C MET A 50 -3.10 -9.66 6.44
N ASP A 51 -3.63 -10.74 7.00
CA ASP A 51 -4.24 -11.82 6.23
C ASP A 51 -5.57 -11.39 5.62
N GLU A 52 -6.39 -10.65 6.36
CA GLU A 52 -7.65 -10.08 5.85
C GLU A 52 -7.38 -9.04 4.75
N LEU A 53 -6.34 -8.20 4.92
CA LEU A 53 -5.91 -7.24 3.91
C LEU A 53 -5.45 -7.95 2.64
N ALA A 54 -4.64 -9.00 2.78
CA ALA A 54 -4.19 -9.79 1.64
C ALA A 54 -5.39 -10.40 0.90
N ALA A 55 -6.33 -11.00 1.62
CA ALA A 55 -7.55 -11.57 1.04
C ALA A 55 -8.41 -10.51 0.33
N HIS A 56 -8.55 -9.31 0.91
CA HIS A 56 -9.32 -8.21 0.32
C HIS A 56 -8.77 -7.77 -1.05
N PHE A 57 -7.45 -7.78 -1.21
CA PHE A 57 -6.78 -7.36 -2.45
C PHE A 57 -6.34 -8.54 -3.34
N GLY A 58 -6.73 -9.78 -3.01
CA GLY A 58 -6.36 -10.97 -3.76
C GLY A 58 -4.86 -11.29 -3.76
N LEU A 59 -4.14 -10.86 -2.72
CA LEU A 59 -2.69 -11.00 -2.56
C LEU A 59 -2.34 -12.17 -1.64
N LYS A 60 -1.07 -12.58 -1.67
CA LYS A 60 -0.49 -13.39 -0.59
C LYS A 60 -0.17 -12.50 0.62
N SER A 61 -0.22 -13.06 1.83
CA SER A 61 0.09 -12.31 3.07
C SER A 61 1.46 -11.65 3.02
N ASP A 62 2.50 -12.36 2.54
CA ASP A 62 3.85 -11.81 2.38
C ASP A 62 3.90 -10.61 1.43
N GLU A 63 3.10 -10.63 0.35
CA GLU A 63 3.04 -9.54 -0.61
C GLU A 63 2.32 -8.31 -0.03
N ALA A 64 1.25 -8.51 0.73
CA ALA A 64 0.58 -7.43 1.44
C ALA A 64 1.53 -6.78 2.48
N ILE A 65 2.36 -7.58 3.17
CA ILE A 65 3.40 -7.09 4.08
C ILE A 65 4.45 -6.29 3.32
N SER A 66 4.97 -6.79 2.19
CA SER A 66 5.96 -6.06 1.39
C SER A 66 5.41 -4.73 0.87
N ARG A 67 4.15 -4.69 0.41
CA ARG A 67 3.50 -3.44 -0.01
C ARG A 67 3.32 -2.47 1.15
N LEU A 68 2.90 -2.95 2.31
CA LEU A 68 2.82 -2.13 3.53
C LEU A 68 4.19 -1.53 3.89
N GLN A 69 5.25 -2.34 3.89
CA GLN A 69 6.61 -1.89 4.16
C GLN A 69 7.05 -0.79 3.18
N TYR A 70 6.76 -0.97 1.88
CA TYR A 70 7.01 0.08 0.88
C TYR A 70 6.33 1.41 1.26
N PHE A 71 5.06 1.38 1.67
CA PHE A 71 4.36 2.61 2.09
C PHE A 71 4.96 3.25 3.34
N LEU A 72 5.44 2.45 4.30
CA LEU A 72 6.11 2.93 5.52
C LEU A 72 7.47 3.58 5.19
N GLU A 73 8.28 2.93 4.34
CA GLU A 73 9.60 3.43 3.93
C GLU A 73 9.51 4.73 3.13
N ASN A 74 8.44 4.89 2.33
CA ASN A 74 8.19 6.10 1.55
C ASN A 74 7.40 7.17 2.34
N GLY A 75 7.07 6.93 3.61
CA GLY A 75 6.33 7.89 4.44
C GLY A 75 4.90 8.17 3.96
N ILE A 76 4.31 7.25 3.18
CA ILE A 76 2.93 7.34 2.71
C ILE A 76 1.95 6.89 3.81
N LEU A 77 2.40 5.95 4.64
CA LEU A 77 1.73 5.47 5.84
C LEU A 77 2.68 5.57 7.03
N GLU A 78 2.12 5.80 8.21
CA GLU A 78 2.80 5.64 9.48
C GLU A 78 1.97 4.71 10.36
N GLY A 79 2.63 3.95 11.23
CA GLY A 79 1.93 3.02 12.11
C GLY A 79 2.85 2.02 12.79
N VAL A 80 2.21 1.14 13.56
CA VAL A 80 2.89 0.10 14.34
C VAL A 80 2.33 -1.28 14.01
N MET A 81 3.19 -2.28 13.99
CA MET A 81 2.82 -3.69 13.81
C MET A 81 2.83 -4.39 15.16
N ASP A 82 1.75 -5.13 15.43
CA ASP A 82 1.63 -6.04 16.57
C ASP A 82 2.27 -7.41 16.24
N ASP A 83 2.74 -8.13 17.26
CA ASP A 83 3.38 -9.45 17.08
C ASP A 83 2.43 -10.52 16.51
N ARG A 84 1.13 -10.22 16.50
CA ARG A 84 0.04 -11.04 15.95
C ARG A 84 -0.31 -10.72 14.49
N GLY A 85 0.46 -9.88 13.80
CA GLY A 85 0.19 -9.52 12.40
C GLY A 85 -0.97 -8.55 12.20
N LYS A 86 -1.26 -7.72 13.21
CA LYS A 86 -2.13 -6.56 13.06
C LYS A 86 -1.30 -5.31 12.83
N PHE A 87 -1.73 -4.46 11.91
CA PHE A 87 -1.16 -3.15 11.69
C PHE A 87 -2.13 -2.08 12.21
N ILE A 88 -1.61 -1.11 12.98
CA ILE A 88 -2.35 0.06 13.44
C ILE A 88 -1.75 1.28 12.76
N CYS A 89 -2.52 1.89 11.86
CA CYS A 89 -2.14 3.13 11.21
C CYS A 89 -2.22 4.29 12.20
N ILE A 90 -1.18 5.11 12.26
CA ILE A 90 -1.15 6.34 13.06
C ILE A 90 -1.17 7.50 12.07
N THR A 91 -2.02 8.50 12.30
CA THR A 91 -2.04 9.70 11.45
C THR A 91 -1.04 10.72 11.94
N ASP A 92 -0.57 11.59 11.04
CA ASP A 92 0.31 12.71 11.39
C ASP A 92 -0.30 13.57 12.51
N GLU A 93 -1.62 13.75 12.52
CA GLU A 93 -2.32 14.54 13.54
C GLU A 93 -2.17 13.91 14.93
N GLU A 94 -2.36 12.58 15.04
CA GLU A 94 -2.19 11.84 16.29
C GLU A 94 -0.75 11.83 16.75
N LEU A 95 0.19 11.58 15.83
CA LEU A 95 1.62 11.59 16.12
C LEU A 95 2.07 12.97 16.63
N ASN A 96 1.60 14.03 15.98
CA ASN A 96 1.85 15.41 16.40
C ASN A 96 1.20 15.74 17.74
N ALA A 97 0.02 15.20 18.04
CA ALA A 97 -0.63 15.39 19.34
C ALA A 97 0.19 14.73 20.47
N VAL A 98 0.70 13.52 20.24
CA VAL A 98 1.60 12.82 21.16
C VAL A 98 2.91 13.59 21.34
N ALA A 99 3.52 14.07 20.25
CA ALA A 99 4.74 14.87 20.31
C ALA A 99 4.53 16.18 21.10
N LYS A 100 3.40 16.87 20.90
CA LYS A 100 3.05 18.07 21.68
C LYS A 100 2.93 17.77 23.16
N PHE A 101 2.29 16.66 23.53
CA PHE A 101 2.18 16.22 24.93
C PHE A 101 3.56 16.01 25.57
N ILE A 102 4.45 15.27 24.89
CA ILE A 102 5.82 15.02 25.38
C ILE A 102 6.57 16.34 25.58
N ASN A 103 6.54 17.22 24.58
CA ASN A 103 7.24 18.51 24.62
C ASN A 103 6.73 19.45 25.72
N GLN A 104 5.41 19.46 25.98
CA GLN A 104 4.82 20.30 27.02
C GLN A 104 5.11 19.80 28.44
N ARG A 105 5.14 18.47 28.65
CA ARG A 105 5.48 17.88 29.95
C ARG A 105 6.98 17.77 30.21
N GLY A 106 7.80 17.72 29.15
CA GLY A 106 9.22 17.44 29.25
C GLY A 106 9.49 15.97 29.57
N ARG A 107 9.63 15.63 30.86
CA ARG A 107 9.86 14.24 31.29
C ARG A 107 8.52 13.53 31.46
N VAL A 108 8.32 12.46 30.70
CA VAL A 108 7.14 11.61 30.77
C VAL A 108 7.54 10.17 31.07
N THR A 109 6.78 9.50 31.92
CA THR A 109 6.92 8.05 32.12
C THR A 109 6.20 7.29 31.01
N ILE A 110 6.59 6.02 30.78
CA ILE A 110 5.91 5.15 29.81
C ILE A 110 4.42 4.98 30.18
N GLN A 111 4.10 4.88 31.47
CA GLN A 111 2.72 4.74 31.92
C GLN A 111 1.88 5.97 31.56
N GLU A 112 2.40 7.18 31.81
CA GLU A 112 1.70 8.41 31.43
C GLU A 112 1.57 8.53 29.91
N LEU A 113 2.61 8.17 29.16
CA LEU A 113 2.56 8.18 27.70
C LEU A 113 1.47 7.23 27.21
N ALA A 114 1.40 6.00 27.72
CA ALA A 114 0.38 5.03 27.34
C ALA A 114 -1.04 5.52 27.68
N GLU A 115 -1.26 6.06 28.89
CA GLU A 115 -2.57 6.58 29.30
C GLU A 115 -3.04 7.76 28.43
N TYR A 116 -2.13 8.66 28.05
CA TYR A 116 -2.45 9.78 27.18
C TYR A 116 -2.58 9.36 25.72
N SER A 117 -1.72 8.47 25.22
CA SER A 117 -1.81 7.93 23.86
C SER A 117 -3.14 7.24 23.61
N ASN A 118 -3.70 6.51 24.58
CA ASN A 118 -5.04 5.92 24.47
C ASN A 118 -6.18 6.93 24.28
N ARG A 119 -5.95 8.21 24.59
CA ARG A 119 -6.92 9.30 24.36
C ARG A 119 -6.68 10.05 23.06
N LEU A 120 -5.43 10.01 22.57
CA LEU A 120 -5.01 10.74 21.38
C LEU A 120 -5.11 9.89 20.13
N ILE A 121 -4.90 8.58 20.24
CA ILE A 121 -4.96 7.62 19.13
C ILE A 121 -6.32 6.93 19.19
N CYS A 122 -7.17 7.18 18.19
CA CYS A 122 -8.46 6.51 18.08
C CYS A 122 -8.29 5.24 17.24
N LEU A 123 -8.75 4.10 17.75
CA LEU A 123 -8.67 2.82 17.02
C LEU A 123 -9.89 2.57 16.13
N GLU A 124 -10.92 3.41 16.22
CA GLU A 124 -12.10 3.32 15.35
C GLU A 124 -11.79 3.99 14.01
N GLY A 125 -11.97 3.22 12.93
CA GLY A 125 -11.85 3.74 11.57
C GLY A 125 -12.99 4.69 11.21
N SER A 126 -12.70 5.68 10.37
CA SER A 126 -13.72 6.54 9.79
C SER A 126 -14.42 5.77 8.67
N ALA A 127 -15.65 5.31 8.94
CA ALA A 127 -16.50 4.64 7.94
C ALA A 127 -16.84 5.55 6.75
#